data_AF-A0A380S563-F1
#
_entry.id   AF-A0A380S563-F1
#
_cell.length_a   1.000
_cell.length_b   1.000
_cell.length_c   1.000
_cell.angle_alpha   90.00
_cell.angle_beta   90.00
_cell.angle_gamma   90.00
#
_symmetry.space_group_name_H-M   'P 1'
#
loop_
_entity.id
_entity.type
_entity.pdbx_description
1 polymer ?
#
loop_
_entity_poly.entity_id
_entity_poly.type
_entity_poly.pdbx_seq_one_letter_code
_entity_poly.pdbx_strand_id
1 'polypeptide(L)'
;MENISKMEMANALFNKPYIKTEKKFFGFKTNVTYTKTNSPVVGTCLDYSPTEGQKVKEIVEASPSALDAVVQKNGHPKTSDNGNLRLNLCYSQDREFAALHLQQFSGFEYHTVGEIRFAEGDEAHKLLAVFVK
;
A
#
# COMPACT_ATOMS: atom_id res chain seq x y z
N MET A 1 -12.14 0.68 4.69
CA MET A 1 -11.55 1.06 3.38
C MET A 1 -11.49 2.56 3.33
N GLU A 2 -10.31 3.07 3.00
CA GLU A 2 -10.02 4.50 2.96
C GLU A 2 -10.44 5.13 1.63
N ASN A 3 -10.69 6.44 1.67
CA ASN A 3 -10.85 7.21 0.45
C ASN A 3 -9.47 7.44 -0.18
N ILE A 4 -9.16 6.70 -1.25
CA ILE A 4 -7.86 6.76 -1.94
C ILE A 4 -7.50 8.20 -2.33
N SER A 5 -8.45 9.03 -2.73
CA SER A 5 -8.18 10.44 -3.10
C SER A 5 -7.67 11.31 -1.94
N LYS A 6 -7.77 10.85 -0.69
CA LYS A 6 -7.25 11.54 0.51
C LYS A 6 -5.90 11.00 0.97
N MET A 7 -5.38 9.93 0.37
CA MET A 7 -4.08 9.34 0.72
C MET A 7 -2.95 10.12 0.04
N GLU A 8 -1.79 10.27 0.67
CA GLU A 8 -0.67 11.00 0.07
C GLU A 8 -0.20 10.39 -1.27
N MET A 9 -0.27 9.06 -1.40
CA MET A 9 0.10 8.37 -2.64
C MET A 9 -0.86 8.61 -3.82
N ALA A 10 -2.03 9.23 -3.60
CA ALA A 10 -3.11 9.29 -4.59
C ALA A 10 -2.66 9.86 -5.94
N ASN A 11 -1.92 10.98 -5.92
CA ASN A 11 -1.45 11.61 -7.14
C ASN A 11 -0.49 10.69 -7.92
N ALA A 12 0.46 10.05 -7.23
CA ALA A 12 1.39 9.12 -7.86
C ALA A 12 0.67 7.88 -8.43
N LEU A 13 -0.33 7.37 -7.72
CA LEU A 13 -1.16 6.26 -8.16
C LEU A 13 -1.99 6.61 -9.40
N PHE A 14 -2.68 7.75 -9.41
CA PHE A 14 -3.57 8.15 -10.50
C PHE A 14 -2.83 8.49 -11.79
N ASN A 15 -1.55 8.82 -11.70
CA ASN A 15 -0.70 9.08 -12.86
C ASN A 15 -0.13 7.78 -13.50
N LYS A 16 -0.41 6.60 -12.95
CA LYS A 16 0.00 5.33 -13.58
C LYS A 16 -0.87 5.03 -14.80
N PRO A 17 -0.28 4.63 -15.95
CA PRO A 17 -1.03 4.40 -17.19
C PRO A 17 -2.02 3.23 -17.11
N TYR A 18 -1.80 2.31 -16.16
CA TYR A 18 -2.67 1.17 -15.90
C TYR A 18 -3.68 1.40 -14.77
N ILE A 19 -3.84 2.65 -14.32
CA ILE A 19 -4.84 3.06 -13.33
C ILE A 19 -5.85 3.98 -14.00
N LYS A 20 -7.12 3.62 -13.93
CA LYS A 20 -8.24 4.44 -14.39
C LYS A 20 -8.98 5.01 -13.19
N THR A 21 -9.20 6.33 -13.19
CA THR A 21 -10.03 7.00 -12.20
C THR A 21 -11.31 7.53 -12.82
N GLU A 22 -12.44 7.25 -12.19
CA GLU A 22 -13.75 7.77 -12.60
C GLU A 22 -14.42 8.49 -11.42
N LYS A 23 -14.79 9.75 -11.62
CA LYS A 23 -15.61 10.49 -10.64
C LYS A 23 -17.06 10.04 -10.77
N LYS A 24 -17.67 9.60 -9.66
CA LYS A 24 -19.09 9.26 -9.55
C LYS A 24 -19.78 10.18 -8.54
N PHE A 25 -21.11 10.16 -8.53
CA PHE A 25 -21.96 10.94 -7.62
C PHE A 25 -21.55 12.42 -7.58
N PHE A 26 -21.60 13.14 -8.71
CA PHE A 26 -21.25 14.56 -8.78
C PHE A 26 -19.85 14.92 -8.22
N GLY A 27 -18.91 13.97 -8.18
CA GLY A 27 -17.54 14.19 -7.69
C GLY A 27 -17.30 13.83 -6.23
N PHE A 28 -18.30 13.31 -5.50
CA PHE A 28 -18.13 12.90 -4.10
C PHE A 28 -17.36 11.58 -3.92
N LYS A 29 -17.28 10.76 -4.97
CA LYS A 29 -16.57 9.49 -4.92
C LYS A 29 -15.69 9.30 -6.16
N THR A 30 -14.45 8.90 -5.95
CA THR A 30 -13.53 8.46 -7.01
C THR A 30 -13.49 6.94 -7.01
N ASN A 31 -13.91 6.32 -8.11
CA ASN A 31 -13.62 4.91 -8.36
C ASN A 31 -12.25 4.79 -8.99
N VAL A 32 -11.45 3.84 -8.51
CA VAL A 32 -10.11 3.55 -9.02
C VAL A 32 -10.13 2.11 -9.54
N THR A 33 -9.69 1.89 -10.76
CA THR A 33 -9.71 0.58 -11.43
C THR A 33 -8.33 0.27 -11.99
N TYR A 34 -7.84 -0.94 -11.73
CA TYR A 34 -6.65 -1.47 -12.37
C TYR A 34 -7.02 -2.02 -13.74
N THR A 35 -6.48 -1.41 -14.80
CA THR A 35 -7.03 -1.60 -16.15
C THR A 35 -6.63 -2.91 -16.81
N LYS A 36 -5.52 -3.55 -16.39
CA LYS A 36 -5.07 -4.81 -17.00
C LYS A 36 -6.03 -5.97 -16.74
N THR A 37 -6.73 -5.96 -15.61
CA THR A 37 -7.72 -6.98 -15.23
C THR A 37 -9.12 -6.42 -14.99
N ASN A 38 -9.29 -5.10 -15.14
CA ASN A 38 -10.53 -4.38 -14.86
C ASN A 38 -11.03 -4.53 -13.42
N SER A 39 -10.11 -4.78 -12.49
CA SER A 39 -10.38 -5.02 -11.08
C SER A 39 -10.43 -3.71 -10.27
N PRO A 40 -11.42 -3.52 -9.37
CA PRO A 40 -11.48 -2.34 -8.50
C PRO A 40 -10.25 -2.25 -7.59
N VAL A 41 -9.72 -1.04 -7.41
CA VAL A 41 -8.65 -0.75 -6.46
C VAL A 41 -9.24 -0.16 -5.18
N VAL A 42 -8.82 -0.69 -4.03
CA VAL A 42 -9.25 -0.26 -2.69
C VAL A 42 -8.06 0.25 -1.89
N GLY A 43 -8.30 1.21 -0.98
CA GLY A 43 -7.30 1.75 -0.07
C GLY A 43 -7.50 1.27 1.37
N THR A 44 -6.41 1.05 2.09
CA THR A 44 -6.39 0.79 3.54
C THR A 44 -5.13 1.36 4.18
N CYS A 45 -5.22 1.71 5.46
CA CYS A 45 -4.08 2.11 6.28
C CYS A 45 -3.86 1.08 7.38
N LEU A 46 -2.61 0.73 7.65
CA LEU A 46 -2.21 -0.18 8.71
C LEU A 46 -1.14 0.49 9.56
N ASP A 47 -1.40 0.63 10.85
CA ASP A 47 -0.48 1.26 11.79
C ASP A 47 0.35 0.21 12.53
N TYR A 48 1.61 0.50 12.77
CA TYR A 48 2.60 -0.40 13.36
C TYR A 48 3.41 0.31 14.43
N SER A 49 3.76 -0.44 15.49
CA SER A 49 4.75 0.00 16.46
C SER A 49 6.12 0.21 15.79
N PRO A 50 7.07 0.93 16.42
CA PRO A 50 8.42 1.10 15.86
C PRO A 50 9.10 -0.22 15.47
N THR A 51 8.98 -1.25 16.32
CA THR A 51 9.59 -2.57 16.07
C THR A 51 8.94 -3.30 14.90
N GLU A 52 7.61 -3.32 14.82
CA GLU A 52 6.89 -3.98 13.73
C GLU A 52 7.02 -3.18 12.42
N GLY A 53 7.02 -1.85 12.49
CA GLY A 53 7.18 -0.97 11.34
C GLY A 53 8.57 -1.07 10.71
N GLN A 54 9.62 -1.40 11.48
CA GLN A 54 10.93 -1.71 10.91
C GLN A 54 10.87 -2.98 10.03
N LYS A 55 10.11 -4.00 10.44
CA LYS A 55 9.87 -5.20 9.61
C LYS A 55 9.11 -4.86 8.35
N VAL A 56 8.08 -4.01 8.46
CA VAL A 56 7.33 -3.49 7.30
C VAL A 56 8.25 -2.77 6.33
N LYS A 57 9.14 -1.90 6.84
CA LYS A 57 10.13 -1.18 6.03
C LYS A 57 11.03 -2.16 5.26
N GLU A 58 11.58 -3.17 5.94
CA GLU A 58 12.40 -4.20 5.28
C GLU A 58 11.63 -4.91 4.15
N ILE A 59 10.37 -5.30 4.37
CA ILE A 59 9.54 -5.98 3.37
C ILE A 59 9.23 -5.06 2.19
N VAL A 60 8.82 -3.82 2.47
CA VAL A 60 8.44 -2.83 1.44
C VAL A 60 9.66 -2.45 0.59
N GLU A 61 10.85 -2.35 1.16
CA GLU A 61 12.08 -1.98 0.44
C GLU A 61 12.80 -3.19 -0.19
N ALA A 62 12.37 -4.44 0.09
CA ALA A 62 13.02 -5.64 -0.43
C ALA A 62 12.95 -5.70 -1.97
N SER A 63 14.09 -5.94 -2.62
CA SER A 63 14.11 -6.19 -4.06
C SER A 63 13.29 -7.44 -4.43
N PRO A 64 12.78 -7.55 -5.67
CA PRO A 64 11.98 -8.71 -6.08
C PRO A 64 12.69 -10.06 -5.82
N SER A 65 14.00 -10.13 -6.02
CA SER A 65 14.80 -11.34 -5.79
C SER A 65 14.98 -11.70 -4.31
N ALA A 66 14.85 -10.72 -3.40
CA ALA A 66 15.04 -10.91 -1.96
C ALA A 66 13.72 -11.00 -1.19
N LEU A 67 12.59 -10.66 -1.83
CA LEU A 67 11.30 -10.51 -1.17
C LEU A 67 10.90 -11.75 -0.38
N ASP A 68 10.99 -12.94 -0.97
CA ASP A 68 10.58 -14.19 -0.31
C ASP A 68 11.41 -14.45 0.96
N ALA A 69 12.72 -14.23 0.91
CA ALA A 69 13.60 -14.42 2.07
C ALA A 69 13.31 -13.38 3.17
N VAL A 70 13.04 -12.12 2.80
CA VAL A 70 12.72 -11.05 3.75
C VAL A 70 11.35 -11.29 4.40
N VAL A 71 10.36 -11.74 3.63
CA VAL A 71 9.04 -12.11 4.16
C VAL A 71 9.15 -13.30 5.11
N GLN A 72 9.92 -14.34 4.76
CA GLN A 72 10.15 -15.48 5.67
C GLN A 72 10.82 -15.07 6.97
N LYS A 73 11.82 -14.17 6.91
CA LYS A 73 12.52 -13.64 8.10
C LYS A 73 11.58 -12.85 9.00
N ASN A 74 10.76 -11.97 8.42
CA ASN A 74 9.98 -10.98 9.16
C ASN A 74 8.56 -11.44 9.52
N GLY A 75 8.05 -12.47 8.82
CA GLY A 75 6.70 -12.99 8.99
C GLY A 75 5.63 -11.95 8.63
N HIS A 76 4.52 -11.98 9.37
CA HIS A 76 3.43 -11.01 9.26
C HIS A 76 3.54 -9.97 10.37
N PRO A 77 3.94 -8.72 10.06
CA PRO A 77 4.03 -7.67 11.06
C PRO A 77 2.67 -7.41 11.72
N LYS A 78 2.68 -7.22 13.05
CA LYS A 78 1.44 -7.00 13.81
C LYS A 78 1.07 -5.53 13.83
N THR A 79 -0.17 -5.23 13.47
CA THR A 79 -0.72 -3.88 13.56
C THR A 79 -0.87 -3.44 15.02
N SER A 80 -0.88 -2.13 15.25
CA SER A 80 -0.98 -1.50 16.56
C SER A 80 -1.78 -0.20 16.45
N ASP A 81 -2.80 -0.04 17.31
CA ASP A 81 -3.66 1.16 17.32
C ASP A 81 -2.89 2.45 17.65
N ASN A 82 -1.78 2.35 18.40
CA ASN A 82 -0.90 3.47 18.76
C ASN A 82 0.44 3.42 18.02
N GLY A 83 0.46 2.80 16.83
CA GLY A 83 1.65 2.76 15.98
C GLY A 83 2.01 4.13 15.41
N ASN A 84 3.31 4.46 15.33
CA ASN A 84 3.78 5.67 14.68
C ASN A 84 4.26 5.44 13.24
N LEU A 85 4.26 4.19 12.75
CA LEU A 85 4.51 3.87 11.35
C LEU A 85 3.21 3.45 10.68
N ARG A 86 2.82 4.17 9.63
CA ARG A 86 1.60 3.92 8.86
C ARG A 86 1.96 3.41 7.47
N LEU A 87 1.55 2.17 7.17
CA LEU A 87 1.55 1.66 5.81
C LEU A 87 0.23 2.05 5.14
N ASN A 88 0.32 2.95 4.18
CA ASN A 88 -0.74 3.19 3.23
C ASN A 88 -0.66 2.12 2.14
N LEU A 89 -1.76 1.43 1.87
CA LEU A 89 -1.85 0.36 0.91
C LEU A 89 -3.02 0.60 -0.04
N CYS A 90 -2.77 0.65 -1.34
CA CYS A 90 -3.79 0.58 -2.38
C CYS A 90 -3.61 -0.70 -3.19
N TYR A 91 -4.65 -1.50 -3.39
CA TYR A 91 -4.52 -2.77 -4.11
C TYR A 91 -5.78 -3.13 -4.89
N SER A 92 -5.60 -3.86 -5.99
CA SER A 92 -6.73 -4.39 -6.75
C SER A 92 -7.35 -5.59 -6.03
N GLN A 93 -8.67 -5.77 -6.13
CA GLN A 93 -9.39 -6.82 -5.39
C GLN A 93 -9.00 -8.24 -5.80
N ASP A 94 -8.53 -8.42 -7.03
CA ASP A 94 -7.94 -9.65 -7.58
C ASP A 94 -6.47 -9.84 -7.21
N ARG A 95 -5.87 -8.91 -6.44
CA ARG A 95 -4.49 -8.96 -5.92
C ARG A 95 -3.38 -8.93 -6.99
N GLU A 96 -3.73 -8.62 -8.24
CA GLU A 96 -2.80 -8.45 -9.37
C GLU A 96 -2.05 -7.11 -9.36
N PHE A 97 -2.45 -6.17 -8.51
CA PHE A 97 -1.80 -4.87 -8.35
C PHE A 97 -1.74 -4.43 -6.88
N ALA A 98 -0.61 -3.84 -6.49
CA ALA A 98 -0.43 -3.21 -5.18
C ALA A 98 0.42 -1.92 -5.28
N ALA A 99 0.09 -0.93 -4.47
CA ALA A 99 0.88 0.26 -4.19
C ALA A 99 1.04 0.42 -2.68
N LEU A 100 2.29 0.48 -2.21
CA LEU A 100 2.67 0.53 -0.80
C LEU A 100 3.44 1.82 -0.53
N HIS A 101 3.06 2.55 0.52
CA HIS A 101 3.73 3.78 0.93
C HIS A 101 3.80 3.84 2.44
N LEU A 102 5.01 3.71 2.98
CA LEU A 102 5.27 3.78 4.41
C LEU A 102 5.49 5.23 4.83
N GLN A 103 4.86 5.63 5.92
CA GLN A 103 5.03 6.93 6.54
C GLN A 103 5.30 6.76 8.03
N GLN A 104 5.98 7.74 8.62
CA GLN A 104 6.22 7.81 10.05
C GLN A 104 5.63 9.11 10.61
N PHE A 105 4.86 9.00 11.69
CA PHE A 105 4.37 10.14 12.44
C PHE A 105 5.45 10.63 13.40
N SER A 106 5.90 11.87 13.21
CA SER A 106 6.81 12.58 14.12
C SER A 106 6.56 14.08 14.03
N GLY A 107 6.80 14.83 15.11
CA GLY A 107 6.65 16.29 15.06
C GLY A 107 5.22 16.77 14.76
N PHE A 108 4.20 15.97 15.08
CA PHE A 108 2.78 16.21 14.78
C PHE A 108 2.38 16.12 13.30
N GLU A 109 3.24 15.56 12.45
CA GLU A 109 2.95 15.33 11.03
C GLU A 109 3.44 13.95 10.56
N TYR A 110 2.95 13.51 9.39
CA TYR A 110 3.44 12.29 8.74
C TYR A 110 4.56 12.63 7.77
N HIS A 111 5.67 11.91 7.85
CA HIS A 111 6.76 11.99 6.90
C HIS A 111 6.86 10.69 6.11
N THR A 112 7.19 10.80 4.83
CA THR A 112 7.42 9.65 3.97
C THR A 112 8.69 8.90 4.40
N VAL A 113 8.59 7.56 4.47
CA VAL A 113 9.70 6.64 4.72
C VAL A 113 9.90 5.78 3.46
N GLY A 114 10.92 6.12 2.67
CA GLY A 114 11.20 5.44 1.40
C GLY A 114 10.30 5.91 0.25
N GLU A 115 10.33 5.20 -0.88
CA GLU A 115 9.50 5.53 -2.04
C GLU A 115 8.20 4.72 -2.07
N ILE A 116 7.24 5.15 -2.91
CA ILE A 116 6.03 4.38 -3.16
C ILE A 116 6.41 3.17 -4.01
N ARG A 117 6.22 1.95 -3.47
CA ARG A 117 6.43 0.71 -4.22
C ARG A 117 5.16 0.36 -5.00
N PHE A 118 5.30 0.24 -6.31
CA PHE A 118 4.26 -0.28 -7.19
C PHE A 118 4.65 -1.69 -7.61
N ALA A 119 3.74 -2.65 -7.43
CA ALA A 119 3.93 -4.04 -7.81
C ALA A 119 2.73 -4.53 -8.64
N GLU A 120 3.01 -5.43 -9.58
CA GLU A 120 2.02 -6.09 -10.45
C GLU A 120 2.29 -7.61 -10.45
N GLY A 121 1.27 -8.41 -10.73
CA GLY A 121 1.41 -9.86 -10.89
C GLY A 121 1.86 -10.58 -9.61
N ASP A 122 2.81 -11.53 -9.74
CA ASP A 122 3.32 -12.36 -8.64
C ASP A 122 3.88 -11.54 -7.47
N GLU A 123 4.56 -10.43 -7.76
CA GLU A 123 5.10 -9.55 -6.73
C GLU A 123 3.98 -8.91 -5.89
N ALA A 124 2.89 -8.48 -6.53
CA ALA A 124 1.73 -7.93 -5.84
C ALA A 124 1.09 -8.99 -4.92
N HIS A 125 0.93 -10.22 -5.41
CA HIS A 125 0.40 -11.33 -4.61
C HIS A 125 1.23 -11.59 -3.36
N LYS A 126 2.56 -11.66 -3.51
CA LYS A 126 3.49 -11.90 -2.41
C LYS A 126 3.42 -10.81 -1.36
N LEU A 127 3.44 -9.54 -1.77
CA LEU A 127 3.33 -8.41 -0.85
C LEU A 127 1.97 -8.39 -0.14
N LEU A 128 0.88 -8.57 -0.87
CA LEU A 128 -0.47 -8.53 -0.31
C LEU A 128 -0.74 -9.68 0.63
N ALA A 129 -0.18 -10.87 0.41
CA ALA A 129 -0.30 -12.00 1.33
C ALA A 129 0.23 -11.68 2.74
N VAL A 130 1.18 -10.74 2.85
CA VAL A 130 1.71 -10.32 4.16
C VAL A 130 0.73 -9.42 4.91
N PHE A 131 0.12 -8.46 4.22
CA PHE A 131 -0.59 -7.33 4.82
C PHE A 131 -2.12 -7.42 4.74
N VAL A 132 -2.64 -8.21 3.81
CA VAL A 132 -4.08 -8.36 3.55
C VAL A 132 -4.48 -9.79 3.85
N LYS A 133 -5.48 -9.93 4.72
CA LYS A 133 -6.14 -11.23 4.99
C LYS A 133 -7.04 -11.59 3.81
#